data_AF-A0A353T1D7-F1
#
_entry.id   AF-A0A353T1D7-F1
#
_cell.length_a   1.000
_cell.length_b   1.000
_cell.length_c   1.000
_cell.angle_alpha   90.00
_cell.angle_beta   90.00
_cell.angle_gamma   90.00
#
_symmetry.space_group_name_H-M   'P 1'
#
loop_
_entity.id
_entity.type
_entity.pdbx_description
1 polymer ?
#
loop_
_entity_poly.entity_id
_entity_poly.type
_entity_poly.pdbx_seq_one_letter_code
_entity_poly.pdbx_strand_id
1 'polypeptide(L)' 'MKGIILAGGTGSRLYPLTKVTNKHLLPVGKYPMIFYPISRMKEAGIGEILVVTGREHMGDVVA' A
#
# COMPACT_ATOMS: atom_id res chain seq x y z
N MET A 1 11.60 4.28 -16.42
CA MET A 1 12.10 3.77 -15.12
C MET A 1 10.96 3.02 -14.45
N LYS A 2 11.23 1.91 -13.76
CA LYS A 2 10.22 1.11 -13.03
C LYS A 2 10.40 1.31 -11.52
N GLY A 3 9.29 1.40 -10.80
CA GLY A 3 9.26 1.57 -9.34
C GLY A 3 8.77 0.31 -8.65
N ILE A 4 9.18 0.14 -7.39
CA ILE A 4 8.67 -0.92 -6.51
C ILE A 4 8.16 -0.27 -5.22
N ILE A 5 6.95 -0.63 -4.80
CA ILE A 5 6.38 -0.28 -3.49
C ILE A 5 6.26 -1.56 -2.66
N LEU A 6 6.95 -1.60 -1.52
CA LEU A 6 6.88 -2.72 -0.57
C LEU A 6 5.75 -2.48 0.43
N ALA A 7 4.54 -2.94 0.09
CA ALA A 7 3.30 -2.79 0.86
C ALA A 7 2.96 -4.03 1.75
N GLY A 8 3.98 -4.73 2.25
CA GLY A 8 3.83 -5.95 3.06
C GLY A 8 3.87 -5.77 4.59
N GLY A 9 3.93 -6.90 5.29
CA GLY A 9 4.03 -6.97 6.76
C GLY A 9 2.68 -7.08 7.46
N THR A 10 2.68 -7.68 8.65
CA THR A 10 1.47 -8.06 9.40
C THR A 10 0.78 -6.88 10.10
N GLY A 11 1.46 -5.75 10.26
CA GLY A 11 0.88 -4.57 10.92
C GLY A 11 0.47 -4.80 12.38
N SER A 12 1.09 -5.76 13.08
CA SER A 12 0.68 -6.21 14.42
C SER A 12 0.60 -5.10 15.46
N ARG A 13 1.44 -4.07 15.37
CA ARG A 13 1.41 -2.90 16.28
C ARG A 13 0.13 -2.06 16.15
N LEU A 14 -0.54 -2.13 15.01
CA LEU A 14 -1.79 -1.39 14.73
C LEU A 14 -3.03 -2.26 14.95
N TYR A 15 -2.89 -3.45 15.52
CA TYR A 15 -4.04 -4.27 15.89
C TYR A 15 -4.97 -3.51 16.85
N PRO A 16 -6.31 -3.52 16.66
CA PRO A 16 -7.08 -4.39 15.76
C PRO A 16 -7.32 -3.82 14.36
N LEU A 17 -6.84 -2.62 14.03
CA LEU A 17 -7.11 -1.97 12.73
C LEU A 17 -6.62 -2.82 11.55
N THR A 18 -5.53 -3.56 11.75
CA THR A 18 -4.90 -4.41 10.74
C THR A 18 -5.42 -5.84 10.70
N LYS A 19 -6.47 -6.16 11.47
CA LYS A 19 -7.09 -7.50 11.47
C LYS A 19 -7.79 -7.82 10.15
N VAL A 20 -8.42 -6.82 9.54
CA VAL A 20 -9.30 -6.99 8.37
C VAL A 20 -8.78 -6.28 7.11
N THR A 21 -7.78 -5.41 7.27
CA THR A 21 -7.22 -4.63 6.16
C THR A 21 -5.72 -4.45 6.34
N ASN A 22 -4.98 -4.41 5.24
CA ASN A 22 -3.55 -4.10 5.27
C ASN A 22 -3.30 -2.68 5.79
N LYS A 23 -2.21 -2.47 6.54
CA LYS A 23 -1.82 -1.15 7.07
C LYS A 23 -1.68 -0.07 5.99
N HIS A 24 -1.28 -0.44 4.77
CA HIS A 24 -1.09 0.49 3.66
C HIS A 24 -2.41 0.94 3.01
N LEU A 25 -3.51 0.24 3.29
CA LEU A 25 -4.84 0.61 2.84
C LEU A 25 -5.61 1.42 3.90
N LEU A 26 -5.06 1.54 5.11
CA LEU A 26 -5.64 2.40 6.14
C LEU A 26 -5.66 3.87 5.66
N PRO A 27 -6.73 4.62 5.97
CA PRO A 27 -6.83 6.01 5.60
C PRO A 27 -5.80 6.85 6.34
N VAL A 28 -5.14 7.74 5.60
CA VAL A 28 -4.31 8.82 6.13
C VAL A 28 -4.93 10.11 5.60
N GLY A 29 -5.70 10.79 6.45
CA GLY A 29 -6.53 11.91 6.01
C GLY A 29 -7.56 11.46 4.97
N LYS A 30 -7.47 12.00 3.75
CA LYS A 30 -8.44 11.75 2.68
C LYS A 30 -8.15 10.52 1.82
N TYR A 31 -6.92 9.99 1.86
CA TYR A 31 -6.49 8.93 0.95
C TYR A 31 -5.90 7.73 1.73
N PRO A 32 -5.98 6.50 1.19
CA PRO A 32 -5.25 5.37 1.74
C PRO A 32 -3.74 5.63 1.77
N MET A 33 -3.04 5.10 2.76
CA MET A 33 -1.60 5.31 2.95
C MET A 33 -0.77 5.01 1.68
N ILE A 34 -1.15 4.00 0.88
CA ILE A 34 -0.45 3.61 -0.36
C ILE A 34 -0.53 4.66 -1.49
N PHE A 35 -1.52 5.56 -1.48
CA PHE A 35 -1.66 6.58 -2.52
C PHE A 35 -0.54 7.62 -2.48
N TYR A 36 0.00 7.90 -1.29
CA TYR A 36 1.07 8.86 -1.11
C TYR A 36 2.37 8.46 -1.84
N PRO A 37 2.93 7.24 -1.65
CA PRO A 37 4.10 6.82 -2.42
C PRO A 37 3.81 6.66 -3.92
N ILE A 38 2.60 6.25 -4.32
CA ILE A 38 2.21 6.19 -5.74
C ILE A 38 2.25 7.59 -6.38
N SER A 39 1.68 8.61 -5.71
CA SER A 39 1.72 9.99 -6.20
C SER A 39 3.15 10.49 -6.36
N ARG A 40 4.01 10.19 -5.38
CA ARG A 40 5.45 10.56 -5.44
C ARG A 40 6.17 9.87 -6.60
N MET A 41 5.92 8.59 -6.85
CA MET A 41 6.48 7.88 -8.00
C MET A 41 6.00 8.49 -9.32
N LYS A 42 4.71 8.81 -9.43
CA LYS A 42 4.14 9.47 -10.60
C LYS A 42 4.74 10.87 -10.84
N GLU A 43 4.88 11.67 -9.80
CA GLU A 43 5.53 13.00 -9.86
C GLU A 43 7.01 12.90 -10.29
N ALA A 44 7.69 11.81 -9.94
CA ALA A 44 9.04 11.50 -10.39
C ALA A 44 9.11 10.91 -11.82
N GLY A 45 7.97 10.81 -12.53
CA GLY A 45 7.91 10.25 -13.89
C GLY A 45 7.99 8.72 -13.95
N ILE A 46 7.75 8.02 -12.83
CA ILE A 46 7.75 6.56 -12.76
C ILE A 46 6.31 6.05 -12.91
N GLY A 47 5.94 5.64 -14.13
CA GLY A 47 4.60 5.14 -14.45
C GLY A 47 4.43 3.63 -14.32
N GLU A 48 5.51 2.86 -14.42
CA GLU A 48 5.49 1.41 -14.22
C GLU A 48 5.83 1.08 -12.77
N ILE A 49 4.83 0.70 -11.97
CA ILE A 49 4.99 0.47 -10.52
C ILE A 49 4.55 -0.96 -10.17
N LEU A 50 5.44 -1.73 -9.57
CA LEU A 50 5.13 -3.02 -8.96
C LEU A 50 4.84 -2.83 -7.47
N VAL A 51 3.67 -3.31 -7.01
CA VAL A 51 3.34 -3.35 -5.58
C VAL A 51 3.55 -4.77 -5.06
N VAL A 52 4.36 -4.92 -4.01
CA VAL A 52 4.60 -6.20 -3.34
C VAL A 52 3.87 -6.20 -2.00
N THR A 53 2.94 -7.13 -1.78
CA THR A 53 2.13 -7.22 -0.56
C THR A 53 2.10 -8.64 -0.01
N GLY A 54 1.57 -8.81 1.21
CA GLY A 54 1.36 -10.11 1.84
C GLY A 54 0.17 -10.86 1.24
N ARG A 55 0.24 -12.20 1.20
CA ARG A 55 -0.80 -13.07 0.62
C ARG A 55 -2.19 -12.81 1.19
N GLU A 56 -2.28 -12.61 2.50
CA GLU A 56 -3.55 -12.50 3.24
C GLU A 56 -4.36 -11.25 2.86
N HIS A 57 -3.70 -10.23 2.30
CA HIS A 57 -4.32 -8.96 1.92
C HIS A 57 -4.19 -8.65 0.43
N MET A 58 -3.88 -9.65 -0.40
CA MET A 58 -3.74 -9.43 -1.84
C MET A 58 -5.09 -8.99 -2.45
N GLY A 59 -6.20 -9.59 -2.00
CA GLY A 59 -7.54 -9.24 -2.48
C GLY A 59 -7.86 -7.75 -2.32
N ASP A 60 -7.48 -7.16 -1.19
CA ASP A 60 -7.76 -5.76 -0.86
C ASP A 60 -6.99 -4.76 -1.75
N VAL A 61 -5.91 -5.20 -2.40
CA VAL A 61 -5.02 -4.34 -3.20
C VAL A 61 -5.38 -4.35 -4.69
N VAL A 62 -6.05 -5.40 -5.17
CA VAL A 62 -6.30 -5.63 -6.61
C VAL A 62 -7.79 -5.52 -6.98
N ALA A 63 -8.68 -5.44 -6.00
CA ALA A 63 -10.12 -5.32 -6.20
C ALA A 63 -10.56 -3.89 -6.56
#